data_AF-A0A0G3ECR7-F1
#
_entry.id   AF-A0A0G3ECR7-F1
#
_cell.length_a   1.000
_cell.length_b   1.000
_cell.length_c   1.000
_cell.angle_alpha   90.00
_cell.angle_beta   90.00
_cell.angle_gamma   90.00
#
_symmetry.space_group_name_H-M   'P 1'
#
loop_
_entity.id
_entity.type
_entity.pdbx_description
1 polymer ?
#
loop_
_entity_poly.entity_id
_entity_poly.type
_entity_poly.pdbx_seq_one_letter_code
_entity_poly.pdbx_strand_id
1 'polypeptide(L)'
;MRFKRMVWCGVLMAAAAVTAQDEPLARMTLQSGKKWVVYLQGRKGDVLEMRRKGDQNAIQMPASAFSEMEFRIEVDLEEARDWYRKGEFDRIRQEVGGLIEERLPYLDIPNNLTPYSILMLKANYWDGHYDEVVESAERLSESLDDDVRRTAEGFRALTHLEREETNDARRIIEKLDIREDAEGQGAMDWYLLSLYRQQRGELISSQETVAHVVAFHPRDFEWMPAALHHSAELYGLSDDFNAADRVIAEVRTFFGHTFWSNRVDSLQTRLRELEREAMKSE
;
A
#
# COMPACT_ATOMS: atom_id res chain seq x y z
N MET A 1 48.71 -62.78 10.61
CA MET A 1 47.65 -61.97 11.27
C MET A 1 47.69 -60.59 10.63
N ARG A 2 46.74 -60.19 9.77
CA ARG A 2 45.52 -59.44 10.12
C ARG A 2 45.77 -58.40 11.24
N PHE A 3 45.83 -57.11 10.92
CA PHE A 3 44.67 -56.20 11.04
C PHE A 3 44.98 -54.80 10.49
N LYS A 4 44.07 -54.31 9.62
CA LYS A 4 43.90 -52.93 9.20
C LYS A 4 43.54 -52.04 10.40
N ARG A 5 44.08 -50.82 10.51
CA ARG A 5 43.42 -49.63 11.11
C ARG A 5 44.00 -48.37 10.42
N MET A 6 43.29 -47.72 9.49
CA MET A 6 42.07 -46.91 9.61
C MET A 6 42.39 -45.47 10.03
N VAL A 7 42.30 -44.60 9.01
CA VAL A 7 42.33 -43.13 9.03
C VAL A 7 41.30 -42.59 10.01
N TRP A 8 41.67 -41.58 10.80
CA TRP A 8 40.71 -40.61 11.34
C TRP A 8 41.29 -39.19 11.20
N CYS A 9 40.76 -38.47 10.21
CA CYS A 9 40.89 -37.03 10.06
C CYS A 9 40.06 -36.36 11.16
N GLY A 10 40.70 -35.71 12.11
CA GLY A 10 40.03 -34.80 13.04
C GLY A 10 39.88 -33.42 12.41
N VAL A 11 38.82 -33.22 11.63
CA VAL A 11 38.35 -31.86 11.31
C VAL A 11 37.51 -31.41 12.51
N LEU A 12 38.09 -30.54 13.34
CA LEU A 12 37.32 -29.75 14.30
C LEU A 12 36.43 -28.80 13.50
N MET A 13 35.15 -29.15 13.35
CA MET A 13 34.13 -28.15 13.00
C MET A 13 33.94 -27.24 14.21
N ALA A 14 34.47 -26.03 14.11
CA ALA A 14 34.08 -24.93 14.97
C ALA A 14 32.58 -24.69 14.75
N ALA A 15 31.78 -25.01 15.76
CA ALA A 15 30.40 -24.57 15.81
C ALA A 15 30.41 -23.03 15.81
N ALA A 16 29.96 -22.44 14.70
CA ALA A 16 29.60 -21.03 14.71
C ALA A 16 28.45 -20.88 15.70
N ALA A 17 28.74 -20.31 16.86
CA ALA A 17 27.73 -19.80 17.75
C ALA A 17 27.00 -18.70 16.98
N VAL A 18 25.80 -19.00 16.50
CA VAL A 18 24.81 -17.99 16.13
C VAL A 18 24.56 -17.22 17.42
N THR A 19 25.23 -16.07 17.58
CA THR A 19 24.85 -15.10 18.61
C THR A 19 23.43 -14.72 18.29
N ALA A 20 22.49 -15.12 19.14
CA ALA A 20 21.11 -14.67 19.10
C ALA A 20 21.14 -13.14 19.00
N GLN A 21 20.79 -12.66 17.81
CA GLN A 21 20.53 -11.25 17.57
C GLN A 21 19.40 -10.92 18.55
N ASP A 22 19.67 -9.99 19.48
CA ASP A 22 18.69 -9.55 20.48
C ASP A 22 17.59 -8.79 19.70
N GLU A 23 16.64 -9.55 19.15
CA GLU A 23 15.56 -9.07 18.29
C GLU A 23 14.70 -8.03 19.03
N PRO A 24 14.18 -7.02 18.31
CA PRO A 24 13.77 -5.76 18.90
C PRO A 24 12.60 -5.90 19.89
N LEU A 25 12.72 -5.11 20.95
CA LEU A 25 11.77 -4.97 22.04
C LEU A 25 10.35 -4.64 21.52
N ALA A 26 9.43 -5.59 21.56
CA ALA A 26 8.02 -5.37 21.30
C ALA A 26 7.25 -5.23 22.62
N ARG A 27 6.19 -4.41 22.64
CA ARG A 27 5.20 -4.42 23.72
C ARG A 27 3.96 -5.13 23.24
N MET A 28 3.49 -6.11 23.99
CA MET A 28 2.31 -6.90 23.63
C MET A 28 1.23 -6.71 24.68
N THR A 29 -0.01 -6.50 24.24
CA THR A 29 -1.19 -6.50 25.10
C THR A 29 -1.91 -7.83 24.93
N LEU A 30 -2.14 -8.54 26.03
CA LEU A 30 -2.94 -9.77 26.04
C LEU A 30 -4.43 -9.45 25.94
N GLN A 31 -5.23 -10.43 25.54
CA GLN A 31 -6.70 -10.34 25.60
C GLN A 31 -7.24 -10.01 27.01
N SER A 32 -6.49 -10.34 28.06
CA SER A 32 -6.79 -9.95 29.45
C SER A 32 -6.52 -8.48 29.79
N GLY A 33 -5.95 -7.70 28.86
CA GLY A 33 -5.49 -6.32 29.06
C GLY A 33 -4.09 -6.20 29.70
N LYS A 34 -3.47 -7.30 30.12
CA LYS A 34 -2.11 -7.30 30.68
C LYS A 34 -1.09 -6.96 29.58
N LYS A 35 -0.15 -6.06 29.88
CA LYS A 35 0.91 -5.65 28.94
C LYS A 35 2.25 -6.28 29.29
N TRP A 36 2.92 -6.86 28.30
CA TRP A 36 4.28 -7.43 28.44
C TRP A 36 5.25 -6.70 27.53
N VAL A 37 6.50 -6.64 27.96
CA VAL A 37 7.62 -6.23 27.13
C VAL A 37 8.41 -7.48 26.80
N VAL A 38 8.55 -7.80 25.51
CA VAL A 38 9.12 -9.06 25.04
C VAL A 38 10.19 -8.84 23.98
N TYR A 39 11.08 -9.81 23.89
CA TYR A 39 11.95 -10.07 22.76
C TYR A 39 11.26 -11.15 21.93
N LEU A 40 10.92 -10.83 20.68
CA LEU A 40 10.44 -11.84 19.74
C LEU A 40 11.61 -12.74 19.36
N GLN A 41 11.37 -14.04 19.21
CA GLN A 41 12.39 -15.02 18.79
C GLN A 41 11.98 -15.78 17.53
N GLY A 42 10.72 -15.67 17.14
CA GLY A 42 10.17 -16.31 15.96
C GLY A 42 8.70 -16.69 16.12
N ARG A 43 8.16 -17.30 15.06
CA ARG A 43 6.81 -17.84 15.00
C ARG A 43 6.80 -19.23 14.35
N LYS A 44 6.04 -20.15 14.92
CA LYS A 44 5.82 -21.52 14.40
C LYS A 44 4.32 -21.76 14.24
N GLY A 45 3.81 -21.56 13.03
CA GLY A 45 2.36 -21.59 12.78
C GLY A 45 1.66 -20.49 13.58
N ASP A 46 0.68 -20.86 14.41
CA ASP A 46 -0.03 -19.90 15.28
C ASP A 46 0.73 -19.59 16.58
N VAL A 47 1.83 -20.29 16.88
CA VAL A 47 2.55 -20.12 18.16
C VAL A 47 3.68 -19.11 18.01
N LEU A 48 3.63 -18.07 18.82
CA LEU A 48 4.72 -17.10 18.99
C LEU A 48 5.74 -17.61 20.01
N GLU A 49 7.01 -17.54 19.66
CA GLU A 49 8.15 -17.82 20.55
C GLU A 49 8.75 -16.48 20.98
N MET A 50 8.71 -16.22 22.28
CA MET A 50 9.10 -14.92 22.84
C MET A 50 9.75 -15.05 24.20
N ARG A 51 10.54 -14.05 24.61
CA ARG A 51 11.16 -13.98 25.93
C ARG A 51 10.79 -12.67 26.59
N ARG A 52 10.29 -12.69 27.82
CA ARG A 52 10.00 -11.44 28.56
C ARG A 52 11.29 -10.74 28.95
N LYS A 53 11.23 -9.41 29.05
CA LYS A 53 12.35 -8.63 29.57
C LYS A 53 12.72 -9.06 30.98
N GLY A 54 13.96 -9.53 31.15
CA GLY A 54 14.50 -10.02 32.43
C GLY A 54 14.38 -11.52 32.64
N ASP A 55 13.61 -12.23 31.80
CA ASP A 55 13.51 -13.69 31.84
C ASP A 55 14.53 -14.33 30.88
N GLN A 56 15.05 -15.50 31.25
CA GLN A 56 15.96 -16.30 30.40
C GLN A 56 15.23 -17.38 29.60
N ASN A 57 14.02 -17.76 30.03
CA ASN A 57 13.26 -18.84 29.41
C ASN A 57 12.36 -18.28 28.30
N ALA A 58 12.35 -18.98 27.16
CA ALA A 58 11.37 -18.75 26.12
C ALA A 58 9.96 -19.13 26.62
N ILE A 59 8.99 -18.35 26.19
CA ILE A 59 7.56 -18.50 26.43
C ILE A 59 6.93 -18.75 25.05
N GLN A 60 6.04 -19.73 25.00
CA GLN A 60 5.27 -20.04 23.81
C GLN A 60 3.80 -19.74 24.07
N MET A 61 3.20 -18.93 23.21
CA MET A 61 1.78 -18.59 23.30
C MET A 61 1.17 -18.48 21.91
N PRO A 62 -0.11 -18.85 21.74
CA PRO A 62 -0.79 -18.64 20.47
C PRO A 62 -0.94 -17.15 20.18
N ALA A 63 -0.89 -16.74 18.91
CA ALA A 63 -1.06 -15.35 18.48
C ALA A 63 -2.43 -14.80 18.91
N SER A 64 -3.45 -15.64 18.92
CA SER A 64 -4.80 -15.33 19.42
C SER A 64 -4.86 -14.91 20.89
N ALA A 65 -3.81 -15.16 21.70
CA ALA A 65 -3.75 -14.68 23.08
C ALA A 65 -3.49 -13.16 23.20
N PHE A 66 -3.14 -12.50 22.10
CA PHE A 66 -2.77 -11.09 22.06
C PHE A 66 -3.85 -10.28 21.35
N SER A 67 -4.12 -9.08 21.89
CA SER A 67 -5.03 -8.12 21.30
C SER A 67 -4.31 -7.04 20.51
N GLU A 68 -3.03 -6.77 20.84
CA GLU A 68 -2.24 -5.71 20.19
C GLU A 68 -0.73 -5.98 20.34
N MET A 69 0.05 -5.55 19.36
CA MET A 69 1.51 -5.51 19.38
C MET A 69 2.03 -4.13 18.98
N GLU A 70 2.93 -3.56 19.79
CA GLU A 70 3.59 -2.29 19.52
C GLU A 70 5.08 -2.57 19.28
N PHE A 71 5.52 -2.33 18.05
CA PHE A 71 6.92 -2.41 17.65
C PHE A 71 7.63 -1.09 17.93
N ARG A 72 8.92 -1.17 18.23
CA ARG A 72 9.78 0.02 18.15
C ARG A 72 10.05 0.34 16.68
N ILE A 73 9.61 1.51 16.25
CA ILE A 73 9.79 2.02 14.89
C ILE A 73 10.73 3.24 14.98
N GLU A 74 11.77 3.27 14.16
CA GLU A 74 12.74 4.37 14.14
C GLU A 74 12.37 5.48 13.16
N VAL A 75 11.62 5.14 12.11
CA VAL A 75 11.08 6.07 11.12
C VAL A 75 9.84 6.75 11.70
N ASP A 76 9.76 8.08 11.60
CA ASP A 76 8.56 8.82 11.96
C ASP A 76 7.50 8.74 10.84
N LEU A 77 6.24 8.51 11.22
CA LEU A 77 5.16 8.33 10.25
C LEU A 77 4.86 9.62 9.46
N GLU A 78 4.96 10.79 10.08
CA GLU A 78 4.72 12.06 9.38
C GLU A 78 5.85 12.39 8.41
N GLU A 79 7.10 12.05 8.77
CA GLU A 79 8.22 12.13 7.84
C GLU A 79 8.02 11.21 6.62
N ALA A 80 7.62 9.96 6.84
CA ALA A 80 7.31 9.04 5.75
C ALA A 80 6.14 9.51 4.87
N ARG A 81 5.12 10.14 5.47
CA ARG A 81 4.01 10.78 4.73
C ARG A 81 4.48 11.97 3.90
N ASP A 82 5.48 12.72 4.36
CA ASP A 82 6.08 13.81 3.58
C ASP A 82 6.85 13.29 2.36
N TRP A 83 7.64 12.22 2.53
CA TRP A 83 8.29 11.51 1.41
C TRP A 83 7.26 11.07 0.36
N TYR A 84 6.13 10.52 0.82
CA TYR A 84 5.05 10.08 -0.06
C TYR A 84 4.46 11.23 -0.87
N ARG A 85 4.15 12.37 -0.24
CA ARG A 85 3.63 13.56 -0.92
C ARG A 85 4.61 14.05 -2.00
N LYS A 86 5.91 13.96 -1.74
CA LYS A 86 6.97 14.37 -2.67
C LYS A 86 7.26 13.34 -3.78
N GLY A 87 6.72 12.13 -3.69
CA GLY A 87 7.00 11.05 -4.63
C GLY A 87 8.35 10.37 -4.40
N GLU A 88 8.91 10.47 -3.19
CA GLU A 88 10.12 9.73 -2.79
C GLU A 88 9.76 8.25 -2.50
N PHE A 89 9.10 7.57 -3.45
CA PHE A 89 8.57 6.22 -3.27
C PHE A 89 9.67 5.16 -3.05
N ASP A 90 10.81 5.31 -3.72
CA ASP A 90 12.01 4.48 -3.48
C ASP A 90 12.47 4.53 -2.02
N ARG A 91 12.44 5.72 -1.42
CA ARG A 91 12.84 5.93 -0.02
C ARG A 91 11.86 5.27 0.93
N ILE A 92 10.56 5.36 0.65
CA ILE A 92 9.54 4.63 1.41
C ILE A 92 9.82 3.12 1.32
N ARG A 93 10.03 2.56 0.13
CA ARG A 93 10.34 1.13 -0.03
C ARG A 93 11.57 0.70 0.77
N GLN A 94 12.65 1.48 0.74
CA GLN A 94 13.87 1.15 1.46
C GLN A 94 13.68 1.22 2.99
N GLU A 95 13.20 2.35 3.50
CA GLU A 95 13.15 2.61 4.94
C GLU A 95 11.95 1.93 5.62
N VAL A 96 10.77 1.95 4.98
CA VAL A 96 9.55 1.35 5.51
C VAL A 96 9.44 -0.13 5.13
N GLY A 97 9.95 -0.53 3.97
CA GLY A 97 9.88 -1.93 3.52
C GLY A 97 10.70 -2.84 4.42
N GLY A 98 11.94 -2.44 4.76
CA GLY A 98 12.76 -3.17 5.71
C GLY A 98 12.09 -3.33 7.08
N LEU A 99 11.36 -2.30 7.55
CA LEU A 99 10.61 -2.39 8.80
C LEU A 99 9.49 -3.44 8.73
N ILE A 100 8.76 -3.49 7.62
CA ILE A 100 7.64 -4.42 7.43
C ILE A 100 8.14 -5.86 7.22
N GLU A 101 9.13 -6.07 6.36
CA GLU A 101 9.66 -7.39 5.97
C GLU A 101 10.12 -8.21 7.18
N GLU A 102 10.88 -7.59 8.09
CA GLU A 102 11.35 -8.23 9.32
C GLU A 102 10.22 -8.67 10.26
N ARG A 103 9.03 -8.06 10.12
CA ARG A 103 7.90 -8.22 11.05
C ARG A 103 6.67 -8.87 10.39
N LEU A 104 6.77 -9.27 9.11
CA LEU A 104 5.74 -9.97 8.35
C LEU A 104 5.06 -11.11 9.13
N PRO A 105 5.78 -11.97 9.89
CA PRO A 105 5.15 -13.08 10.61
C PRO A 105 4.18 -12.65 11.72
N TYR A 106 4.09 -11.37 12.05
CA TYR A 106 3.34 -10.85 13.19
C TYR A 106 2.24 -9.84 12.80
N LEU A 107 2.07 -9.56 11.50
CA LEU A 107 1.16 -8.50 11.02
C LEU A 107 -0.34 -8.84 11.13
N ASP A 108 -0.67 -10.11 11.30
CA ASP A 108 -2.03 -10.60 11.59
C ASP A 108 -2.53 -10.18 12.99
N ILE A 109 -1.64 -9.75 13.87
CA ILE A 109 -1.98 -9.19 15.18
C ILE A 109 -2.07 -7.66 15.01
N PRO A 110 -3.14 -6.99 15.49
CA PRO A 110 -3.24 -5.54 15.42
C PRO A 110 -1.99 -4.84 15.95
N ASN A 111 -1.41 -3.94 15.15
CA ASN A 111 -0.11 -3.36 15.47
C ASN A 111 0.10 -1.94 14.90
N ASN A 112 1.15 -1.27 15.40
CA ASN A 112 1.50 0.08 14.99
C ASN A 112 2.25 0.18 13.64
N LEU A 113 2.46 -0.93 12.90
CA LEU A 113 2.94 -0.92 11.52
C LEU A 113 1.82 -0.79 10.49
N THR A 114 0.55 -1.03 10.84
CA THR A 114 -0.57 -0.95 9.90
C THR A 114 -0.58 0.36 9.09
N PRO A 115 -0.38 1.56 9.68
CA PRO A 115 -0.31 2.80 8.91
C PRO A 115 0.86 2.86 7.92
N TYR A 116 1.98 2.22 8.25
CA TYR A 116 3.16 2.12 7.39
C TYR A 116 2.92 1.14 6.24
N SER A 117 2.25 0.02 6.50
CA SER A 117 1.85 -0.94 5.46
C SER A 117 0.89 -0.34 4.46
N ILE A 118 -0.06 0.49 4.91
CA ILE A 118 -0.95 1.24 4.03
C ILE A 118 -0.16 2.28 3.21
N LEU A 119 0.78 2.98 3.83
CA LEU A 119 1.63 3.94 3.12
C LEU A 119 2.46 3.25 2.03
N MET A 120 3.01 2.07 2.33
CA MET A 120 3.74 1.24 1.37
C MET A 120 2.85 0.78 0.22
N LEU A 121 1.65 0.28 0.52
CA LEU A 121 0.65 -0.10 -0.48
C LEU A 121 0.37 1.04 -1.46
N LYS A 122 0.13 2.24 -0.93
CA LYS A 122 -0.10 3.46 -1.71
C LYS A 122 1.11 3.83 -2.57
N ALA A 123 2.30 3.84 -1.98
CA ALA A 123 3.53 4.18 -2.68
C ALA A 123 3.80 3.20 -3.84
N ASN A 124 3.62 1.89 -3.62
CA ASN A 124 3.78 0.89 -4.67
C ASN A 124 2.76 1.09 -5.81
N TYR A 125 1.50 1.41 -5.51
CA TYR A 125 0.51 1.69 -6.54
C TYR A 125 0.86 2.92 -7.37
N TRP A 126 1.16 4.04 -6.71
CA TRP A 126 1.50 5.27 -7.42
C TRP A 126 2.86 5.23 -8.13
N ASP A 127 3.69 4.24 -7.85
CA ASP A 127 4.95 4.01 -8.54
C ASP A 127 4.88 2.83 -9.55
N GLY A 128 3.70 2.24 -9.76
CA GLY A 128 3.47 1.18 -10.76
C GLY A 128 3.96 -0.23 -10.37
N HIS A 129 4.31 -0.45 -9.11
CA HIS A 129 4.74 -1.74 -8.55
C HIS A 129 3.52 -2.62 -8.22
N TYR A 130 2.76 -2.97 -9.26
CA TYR A 130 1.43 -3.56 -9.13
C TYR A 130 1.42 -4.97 -8.53
N ASP A 131 2.47 -5.76 -8.69
CA ASP A 131 2.54 -7.10 -8.07
C ASP A 131 2.65 -6.98 -6.54
N GLU A 132 3.48 -6.05 -6.07
CA GLU A 132 3.67 -5.72 -4.67
C GLU A 132 2.41 -5.10 -4.04
N VAL A 133 1.62 -4.37 -4.83
CA VAL A 133 0.29 -3.87 -4.40
C VAL A 133 -0.65 -5.04 -4.14
N VAL A 134 -0.75 -6.01 -5.05
CA VAL A 134 -1.63 -7.17 -4.87
C VAL A 134 -1.20 -7.98 -3.64
N GLU A 135 0.09 -8.29 -3.48
CA GLU A 135 0.59 -9.04 -2.33
C GLU A 135 0.31 -8.31 -1.00
N SER A 136 0.54 -6.99 -0.97
CA SER A 136 0.30 -6.18 0.23
C SER A 136 -1.18 -6.02 0.54
N ALA A 137 -2.02 -5.88 -0.49
CA ALA A 137 -3.47 -5.81 -0.34
C ALA A 137 -4.05 -7.13 0.18
N GLU A 138 -3.57 -8.28 -0.30
CA GLU A 138 -3.99 -9.60 0.19
C GLU A 138 -3.71 -9.74 1.68
N ARG A 139 -2.51 -9.38 2.14
CA ARG A 139 -2.19 -9.37 3.58
C ARG A 139 -3.07 -8.41 4.38
N LEU A 140 -3.24 -7.18 3.91
CA LEU A 140 -4.04 -6.17 4.61
C LEU A 140 -5.55 -6.48 4.60
N SER A 141 -6.01 -7.29 3.65
CA SER A 141 -7.41 -7.76 3.60
C SER A 141 -7.77 -8.72 4.75
N GLU A 142 -6.77 -9.27 5.45
CA GLU A 142 -6.96 -10.09 6.66
C GLU A 142 -7.09 -9.25 7.94
N SER A 143 -6.91 -7.93 7.85
CA SER A 143 -7.01 -7.02 8.99
C SER A 143 -8.39 -7.06 9.65
N LEU A 144 -8.42 -6.97 10.99
CA LEU A 144 -9.67 -6.82 11.74
C LEU A 144 -10.30 -5.42 11.58
N ASP A 145 -9.56 -4.44 11.07
CA ASP A 145 -10.02 -3.08 10.81
C ASP A 145 -10.66 -2.98 9.41
N ASP A 146 -11.95 -2.62 9.38
CA ASP A 146 -12.77 -2.52 8.18
C ASP A 146 -12.24 -1.48 7.19
N ASP A 147 -11.72 -0.35 7.67
CA ASP A 147 -11.19 0.72 6.82
C ASP A 147 -9.88 0.28 6.15
N VAL A 148 -9.06 -0.49 6.87
CA VAL A 148 -7.83 -1.07 6.34
C VAL A 148 -8.16 -2.09 5.24
N ARG A 149 -9.11 -2.99 5.49
CA ARG A 149 -9.56 -3.97 4.49
C ARG A 149 -10.14 -3.27 3.25
N ARG A 150 -11.00 -2.27 3.45
CA ARG A 150 -11.59 -1.50 2.35
C ARG A 150 -10.52 -0.80 1.52
N THR A 151 -9.55 -0.16 2.19
CA THR A 151 -8.41 0.47 1.52
C THR A 151 -7.63 -0.54 0.68
N ALA A 152 -7.27 -1.68 1.27
CA ALA A 152 -6.52 -2.74 0.60
C ALA A 152 -7.24 -3.27 -0.66
N GLU A 153 -8.51 -3.61 -0.53
CA GLU A 153 -9.33 -4.09 -1.65
C GLU A 153 -9.54 -3.00 -2.70
N GLY A 154 -9.68 -1.73 -2.31
CA GLY A 154 -9.74 -0.60 -3.23
C GLY A 154 -8.50 -0.47 -4.10
N PHE A 155 -7.30 -0.53 -3.50
CA PHE A 155 -6.03 -0.53 -4.25
C PHE A 155 -5.85 -1.76 -5.14
N ARG A 156 -6.35 -2.92 -4.70
CA ARG A 156 -6.38 -4.13 -5.53
C ARG A 156 -7.29 -3.94 -6.74
N ALA A 157 -8.48 -3.35 -6.57
CA ALA A 157 -9.38 -3.05 -7.68
C ALA A 157 -8.77 -2.03 -8.65
N LEU A 158 -8.13 -0.97 -8.13
CA LEU A 158 -7.40 0.00 -8.96
C LEU A 158 -6.30 -0.69 -9.77
N THR A 159 -5.54 -1.60 -9.14
CA THR A 159 -4.49 -2.37 -9.83
C THR A 159 -5.05 -3.25 -10.95
N HIS A 160 -6.19 -3.90 -10.75
CA HIS A 160 -6.86 -4.64 -11.81
C HIS A 160 -7.29 -3.72 -12.96
N LEU A 161 -7.75 -2.49 -12.69
CA LEU A 161 -8.03 -1.52 -13.75
C LEU A 161 -6.75 -1.12 -14.49
N GLU A 162 -5.66 -0.81 -13.81
CA GLU A 162 -4.38 -0.48 -14.46
C GLU A 162 -3.86 -1.60 -15.38
N ARG A 163 -4.26 -2.85 -15.12
CA ARG A 163 -3.93 -4.05 -15.91
C ARG A 163 -4.96 -4.41 -16.98
N GLU A 164 -5.98 -3.57 -17.18
CA GLU A 164 -7.13 -3.82 -18.07
C GLU A 164 -7.93 -5.09 -17.69
N GLU A 165 -7.84 -5.53 -16.44
CA GLU A 165 -8.56 -6.68 -15.88
C GLU A 165 -9.95 -6.24 -15.35
N THR A 166 -10.74 -5.59 -16.20
CA THR A 166 -12.01 -4.92 -15.83
C THR A 166 -13.01 -5.83 -15.10
N ASN A 167 -13.05 -7.12 -15.43
CA ASN A 167 -13.93 -8.08 -14.77
C ASN A 167 -13.54 -8.33 -13.30
N ASP A 168 -12.24 -8.31 -13.00
CA ASP A 168 -11.74 -8.58 -11.65
C ASP A 168 -11.90 -7.35 -10.76
N ALA A 169 -11.65 -6.16 -11.32
CA ALA A 169 -12.00 -4.90 -10.69
C ALA A 169 -13.51 -4.83 -10.36
N ARG A 170 -14.38 -5.20 -11.31
CA ARG A 170 -15.84 -5.23 -11.08
C ARG A 170 -16.24 -6.10 -9.89
N ARG A 171 -15.68 -7.31 -9.78
CA ARG A 171 -15.98 -8.23 -8.66
C ARG A 171 -15.66 -7.60 -7.31
N ILE A 172 -14.56 -6.84 -7.22
CA ILE A 172 -14.18 -6.15 -5.99
C ILE A 172 -15.07 -4.94 -5.73
N ILE A 173 -15.36 -4.13 -6.75
CA ILE A 173 -16.30 -2.98 -6.66
C ILE A 173 -17.66 -3.43 -6.12
N GLU A 174 -18.21 -4.53 -6.67
CA GLU A 174 -19.48 -5.12 -6.21
C GLU A 174 -19.37 -5.64 -4.77
N LYS A 175 -18.26 -6.30 -4.40
CA LYS A 175 -17.99 -6.78 -3.03
C LYS A 175 -17.92 -5.62 -2.01
N LEU A 176 -17.39 -4.47 -2.42
CA LEU A 176 -17.26 -3.28 -1.58
C LEU A 176 -18.51 -2.40 -1.54
N ASP A 177 -19.59 -2.79 -2.22
CA ASP A 177 -20.84 -2.03 -2.39
C ASP A 177 -20.59 -0.58 -2.89
N ILE A 178 -19.65 -0.41 -3.83
CA ILE A 178 -19.35 0.89 -4.43
C ILE A 178 -20.35 1.16 -5.56
N ARG A 179 -21.29 2.07 -5.31
CA ARG A 179 -22.37 2.49 -6.23
C ARG A 179 -22.69 3.98 -6.14
N GLU A 180 -23.05 4.60 -7.25
CA GLU A 180 -23.25 6.05 -7.39
C GLU A 180 -24.32 6.64 -6.46
N ASP A 181 -25.26 5.83 -5.99
CA ASP A 181 -26.32 6.25 -5.06
C ASP A 181 -26.01 5.96 -3.58
N ALA A 182 -24.84 5.40 -3.27
CA ALA A 182 -24.46 5.11 -1.89
C ALA A 182 -24.09 6.40 -1.14
N GLU A 183 -24.77 6.64 -0.02
CA GLU A 183 -24.35 7.65 0.95
C GLU A 183 -23.01 7.27 1.58
N GLY A 184 -22.14 8.26 1.80
CA GLY A 184 -20.90 8.07 2.55
C GLY A 184 -19.73 7.44 1.77
N GLN A 185 -19.80 7.40 0.43
CA GLN A 185 -18.64 7.01 -0.38
C GLN A 185 -17.41 7.87 -0.09
N GLY A 186 -16.25 7.23 -0.03
CA GLY A 186 -14.96 7.92 0.07
C GLY A 186 -14.46 8.42 -1.28
N ALA A 187 -13.47 9.31 -1.27
CA ALA A 187 -12.86 9.84 -2.49
C ALA A 187 -12.26 8.75 -3.40
N MET A 188 -11.63 7.73 -2.81
CA MET A 188 -11.11 6.56 -3.53
C MET A 188 -12.23 5.80 -4.27
N ASP A 189 -13.40 5.66 -3.66
CA ASP A 189 -14.51 4.88 -4.22
C ASP A 189 -15.04 5.56 -5.49
N TRP A 190 -15.22 6.89 -5.43
CA TRP A 190 -15.59 7.70 -6.58
C TRP A 190 -14.55 7.66 -7.69
N TYR A 191 -13.27 7.77 -7.33
CA TYR A 191 -12.17 7.68 -8.29
C TYR A 191 -12.12 6.31 -8.98
N LEU A 192 -12.21 5.22 -8.21
CA LEU A 192 -12.26 3.84 -8.69
C LEU A 192 -13.46 3.60 -9.62
N LEU A 193 -14.66 4.07 -9.23
CA LEU A 193 -15.87 3.93 -10.04
C LEU A 193 -15.75 4.71 -11.36
N SER A 194 -15.11 5.88 -11.34
CA SER A 194 -14.87 6.67 -12.55
C SER A 194 -13.93 5.96 -13.53
N LEU A 195 -12.80 5.42 -13.04
CA LEU A 195 -11.88 4.63 -13.88
C LEU A 195 -12.57 3.40 -14.48
N TYR A 196 -13.39 2.70 -13.68
CA TYR A 196 -14.17 1.57 -14.16
C TYR A 196 -15.14 1.96 -15.29
N ARG A 197 -15.81 3.13 -15.19
CA ARG A 197 -16.67 3.67 -16.25
C ARG A 197 -15.88 4.02 -17.52
N GLN A 198 -14.71 4.65 -17.37
CA GLN A 198 -13.84 4.98 -18.50
C GLN A 198 -13.48 3.72 -19.30
N GLN A 199 -13.08 2.63 -18.64
CA GLN A 199 -12.74 1.37 -19.32
C GLN A 199 -13.90 0.74 -20.08
N ARG A 200 -15.13 1.08 -19.71
CA ARG A 200 -16.35 0.66 -20.41
C ARG A 200 -16.75 1.60 -21.54
N GLY A 201 -15.94 2.64 -21.81
CA GLY A 201 -16.21 3.66 -22.83
C GLY A 201 -17.24 4.71 -22.40
N GLU A 202 -17.61 4.73 -21.12
CA GLU A 202 -18.66 5.61 -20.59
C GLU A 202 -18.05 6.97 -20.16
N LEU A 203 -17.44 7.70 -21.10
CA LEU A 203 -16.62 8.88 -20.79
C LEU A 203 -17.38 9.99 -20.06
N ILE A 204 -18.61 10.31 -20.49
CA ILE A 204 -19.45 11.33 -19.83
C ILE A 204 -19.76 10.94 -18.39
N SER A 205 -20.23 9.71 -18.20
CA SER A 205 -20.55 9.18 -16.87
C SER A 205 -19.30 9.06 -15.99
N SER A 206 -18.14 8.74 -16.58
CA SER A 206 -16.85 8.74 -15.88
C SER A 206 -16.48 10.14 -15.37
N GLN A 207 -16.68 11.16 -16.20
CA GLN A 207 -16.40 12.57 -15.87
C GLN A 207 -17.36 13.08 -14.77
N GLU A 208 -18.64 12.74 -14.84
CA GLU A 208 -19.63 13.07 -13.80
C GLU A 208 -19.27 12.39 -12.46
N THR A 209 -18.84 11.13 -12.50
CA THR A 209 -18.43 10.39 -11.31
C THR A 209 -17.16 10.98 -10.68
N VAL A 210 -16.11 11.28 -11.46
CA VAL A 210 -14.87 11.84 -10.87
C VAL A 210 -15.08 13.22 -10.27
N ALA A 211 -16.03 14.00 -10.80
CA ALA A 211 -16.40 15.30 -10.25
C ALA A 211 -16.95 15.22 -8.81
N HIS A 212 -17.44 14.07 -8.36
CA HIS A 212 -17.85 13.87 -6.97
C HIS A 212 -16.66 13.97 -6.00
N VAL A 213 -15.47 13.53 -6.40
CA VAL A 213 -14.25 13.74 -5.59
C VAL A 213 -13.99 15.23 -5.41
N VAL A 214 -14.07 15.98 -6.51
CA VAL A 214 -13.85 17.43 -6.53
C VAL A 214 -14.87 18.17 -5.67
N ALA A 215 -16.14 17.79 -5.77
CA ALA A 215 -17.24 18.45 -5.07
C ALA A 215 -17.28 18.14 -3.57
N PHE A 216 -17.04 16.88 -3.18
CA PHE A 216 -17.30 16.40 -1.82
C PHE A 216 -16.02 16.13 -1.01
N HIS A 217 -14.86 16.01 -1.65
CA HIS A 217 -13.58 15.72 -1.00
C HIS A 217 -12.45 16.71 -1.38
N PRO A 218 -12.69 18.04 -1.38
CA PRO A 218 -11.72 19.03 -1.88
C PRO A 218 -10.45 19.17 -1.04
N ARG A 219 -10.41 18.56 0.16
CA ARG A 219 -9.25 18.58 1.07
C ARG A 219 -8.45 17.28 1.05
N ASP A 220 -8.85 16.31 0.23
CA ASP A 220 -8.12 15.05 0.11
C ASP A 220 -6.85 15.24 -0.72
N PHE A 221 -5.68 15.15 -0.08
CA PHE A 221 -4.41 15.42 -0.73
C PHE A 221 -3.95 14.32 -1.71
N GLU A 222 -4.59 13.16 -1.69
CA GLU A 222 -4.26 12.04 -2.57
C GLU A 222 -5.25 11.98 -3.73
N TRP A 223 -6.54 11.94 -3.43
CA TRP A 223 -7.57 11.67 -4.41
C TRP A 223 -8.05 12.92 -5.14
N MET A 224 -7.98 14.11 -4.55
CA MET A 224 -8.29 15.36 -5.27
C MET A 224 -7.39 15.58 -6.50
N PRO A 225 -6.05 15.57 -6.37
CA PRO A 225 -5.18 15.72 -7.54
C PRO A 225 -5.28 14.52 -8.50
N ALA A 226 -5.52 13.30 -8.02
CA ALA A 226 -5.79 12.15 -8.87
C ALA A 226 -7.05 12.34 -9.73
N ALA A 227 -8.14 12.80 -9.11
CA ALA A 227 -9.40 13.09 -9.77
C ALA A 227 -9.26 14.19 -10.83
N LEU A 228 -8.52 15.26 -10.53
CA LEU A 228 -8.24 16.31 -11.50
C LEU A 228 -7.38 15.80 -12.66
N HIS A 229 -6.33 15.01 -12.38
CA HIS A 229 -5.52 14.38 -13.41
C HIS A 229 -6.38 13.50 -14.35
N HIS A 230 -7.21 12.64 -13.77
CA HIS A 230 -8.13 11.77 -14.51
C HIS A 230 -9.17 12.57 -15.32
N SER A 231 -9.73 13.63 -14.74
CA SER A 231 -10.62 14.54 -15.46
C SER A 231 -9.95 15.19 -16.67
N ALA A 232 -8.69 15.62 -16.55
CA ALA A 232 -7.95 16.19 -17.68
C ALA A 232 -7.71 15.14 -18.78
N GLU A 233 -7.47 13.88 -18.41
CA GLU A 233 -7.38 12.77 -19.37
C GLU A 233 -8.71 12.52 -20.08
N LEU A 234 -9.84 12.50 -19.37
CA LEU A 234 -11.18 12.33 -19.95
C LEU A 234 -11.54 13.45 -20.93
N TYR A 235 -11.17 14.71 -20.61
CA TYR A 235 -11.33 15.83 -21.54
C TYR A 235 -10.51 15.63 -22.81
N GLY A 236 -9.26 15.19 -22.69
CA GLY A 236 -8.42 14.86 -23.84
C GLY A 236 -9.00 13.74 -24.70
N LEU A 237 -9.54 12.69 -24.08
CA LEU A 237 -10.24 11.59 -24.79
C LEU A 237 -11.53 12.03 -25.49
N SER A 238 -12.07 13.20 -25.14
CA SER A 238 -13.25 13.80 -25.75
C SER A 238 -12.91 14.99 -26.66
N ASP A 239 -11.62 15.13 -27.03
CA ASP A 239 -11.06 16.21 -27.84
C ASP A 239 -11.27 17.64 -27.28
N ASP A 240 -11.61 17.79 -25.99
CA ASP A 240 -11.68 19.09 -25.30
C ASP A 240 -10.34 19.44 -24.64
N PHE A 241 -9.31 19.62 -25.48
CA PHE A 241 -7.96 19.93 -25.02
C PHE A 241 -7.88 21.23 -24.21
N ASN A 242 -8.75 22.20 -24.49
CA ASN A 242 -8.83 23.45 -23.74
C ASN A 242 -9.31 23.23 -22.29
N ALA A 243 -10.29 22.35 -22.07
CA ALA A 243 -10.70 21.98 -20.72
C ALA A 243 -9.61 21.21 -19.99
N ALA A 244 -8.95 20.27 -20.68
CA ALA A 244 -7.85 19.51 -20.10
C ALA A 244 -6.70 20.43 -19.61
N ASP A 245 -6.30 21.42 -20.42
CA ASP A 245 -5.24 22.37 -20.06
C ASP A 245 -5.60 23.23 -18.83
N ARG A 246 -6.87 23.63 -18.69
CA ARG A 246 -7.34 24.37 -17.50
C ARG A 246 -7.20 23.53 -16.23
N VAL A 247 -7.61 22.26 -16.28
CA VAL A 247 -7.52 21.34 -15.14
C VAL A 247 -6.05 21.05 -14.79
N ILE A 248 -5.18 20.86 -15.78
CA ILE A 248 -3.74 20.68 -15.56
C ILE A 248 -3.12 21.91 -14.87
N ALA A 249 -3.51 23.12 -15.27
CA ALA A 249 -3.05 24.34 -14.63
C ALA A 249 -3.51 24.44 -13.16
N GLU A 250 -4.71 23.95 -12.84
CA GLU A 250 -5.21 23.85 -11.47
C GLU A 250 -4.35 22.91 -10.62
N VAL A 251 -4.02 21.71 -11.15
CA VAL A 251 -3.16 20.76 -10.43
C VAL A 251 -1.79 21.36 -10.15
N ARG A 252 -1.16 22.02 -11.13
CA ARG A 252 0.13 22.70 -10.92
C ARG A 252 0.06 23.80 -9.86
N THR A 253 -1.04 24.54 -9.82
CA THR A 253 -1.22 25.65 -8.88
C THR A 253 -1.35 25.16 -7.44
N PHE A 254 -2.18 24.14 -7.20
CA PHE A 254 -2.49 23.68 -5.84
C PHE A 254 -1.58 22.54 -5.35
N PHE A 255 -1.06 21.71 -6.26
CA PHE A 255 -0.32 20.49 -5.94
C PHE A 255 1.09 20.47 -6.56
N GLY A 256 1.60 21.60 -7.03
CA GLY A 256 2.91 21.71 -7.72
C GLY A 256 4.13 21.30 -6.88
N HIS A 257 4.00 21.17 -5.56
CA HIS A 257 5.06 20.70 -4.65
C HIS A 257 4.98 19.19 -4.36
N THR A 258 4.07 18.49 -5.01
CA THR A 258 3.84 17.03 -4.86
C THR A 258 4.24 16.27 -6.12
N PHE A 259 4.27 14.94 -6.05
CA PHE A 259 4.54 14.11 -7.22
C PHE A 259 3.55 14.29 -8.37
N TRP A 260 2.36 14.83 -8.08
CA TRP A 260 1.33 15.12 -9.09
C TRP A 260 1.78 16.15 -10.13
N SER A 261 2.69 17.06 -9.79
CA SER A 261 3.26 18.00 -10.78
C SER A 261 3.90 17.26 -11.96
N ASN A 262 4.71 16.24 -11.67
CA ASN A 262 5.38 15.45 -12.70
C ASN A 262 4.38 14.62 -13.53
N ARG A 263 3.32 14.10 -12.89
CA ARG A 263 2.26 13.35 -13.58
C ARG A 263 1.50 14.24 -14.57
N VAL A 264 1.08 15.44 -14.16
CA VAL A 264 0.36 16.34 -15.08
C VAL A 264 1.24 16.93 -16.18
N ASP A 265 2.55 17.07 -15.94
CA ASP A 265 3.51 17.46 -16.99
C ASP A 265 3.63 16.36 -18.06
N SER A 266 3.68 15.10 -17.62
CA SER A 266 3.67 13.93 -18.50
C SER A 266 2.36 13.83 -19.29
N LEU A 267 1.22 14.04 -18.61
CA LEU A 267 -0.10 14.08 -19.25
C LEU A 267 -0.19 15.19 -20.30
N GLN A 268 0.25 16.42 -19.99
CA GLN A 268 0.18 17.53 -20.94
C GLN A 268 0.99 17.25 -22.21
N THR A 269 2.13 16.58 -22.08
CA THR A 269 2.94 16.19 -23.23
C THR A 269 2.16 15.23 -24.13
N ARG A 270 1.55 14.19 -23.56
CA ARG A 270 0.70 13.23 -24.28
C ARG A 270 -0.50 13.90 -24.96
N LEU A 271 -1.19 14.82 -24.25
CA LEU A 271 -2.36 15.51 -24.81
C LEU A 271 -2.00 16.39 -26.01
N ARG A 272 -0.85 17.06 -26.00
CA ARG A 272 -0.36 17.85 -27.15
C ARG A 272 -0.01 16.99 -28.35
N GLU A 273 0.40 15.75 -28.15
CA GLU A 273 0.63 14.80 -29.23
C GLU A 273 -0.71 14.38 -29.86
N LEU A 274 -1.71 14.04 -29.05
CA LEU A 274 -3.06 13.72 -29.50
C LEU A 274 -3.71 14.89 -30.26
N GLU A 275 -3.62 16.12 -29.74
CA GLU A 275 -4.15 17.31 -30.42
C GLU A 275 -3.54 17.49 -31.82
N ARG A 276 -2.21 17.31 -31.94
CA ARG A 276 -1.52 17.38 -33.24
C ARG A 276 -1.94 16.28 -34.21
N GLU A 277 -2.27 15.10 -33.70
CA GLU A 277 -2.74 13.98 -34.51
C GLU A 277 -4.17 14.23 -35.01
N ALA A 278 -5.07 14.70 -34.13
CA ALA A 278 -6.42 15.09 -34.47
C ALA A 278 -6.42 16.17 -35.58
N MET A 279 -5.60 17.22 -35.45
CA MET A 279 -5.45 18.28 -36.45
C MET A 279 -4.91 17.81 -37.82
N LYS A 280 -4.23 16.66 -37.89
CA LYS A 280 -3.75 16.10 -39.17
C LYS A 280 -4.80 15.22 -39.86
N SER A 281 -5.83 14.80 -39.12
CA SER A 281 -6.89 13.92 -39.62
C SER A 281 -8.08 14.69 -40.22
N GLU A 282 -8.14 16.00 -40.00
CA GLU A 282 -9.06 16.96 -40.63
C GLU A 282 -8.55 17.51 -41.97
#